data_AF-A0AAD6PAA0-F1
#
_entry.id   AF-A0AAD6PAA0-F1
#
_cell.length_a   1.000
_cell.length_b   1.000
_cell.length_c   1.000
_cell.angle_alpha   90.00
_cell.angle_beta   90.00
_cell.angle_gamma   90.00
#
_symmetry.space_group_name_H-M   'P 1'
#
loop_
_entity.id
_entity.type
_entity.pdbx_description
1 polymer ?
#
loop_
_entity_poly.entity_id
_entity_poly.type
_entity_poly.pdbx_seq_one_letter_code
_entity_poly.pdbx_strand_id
1 'polypeptide(L)'
;MNGLSDEKGMELVEKAKSKMVGTNSCWQNAYQHLFAGCSQIFAVEEKRWRFAWHLSDCFQKDSGRPAFPYCDTKSAMVNCLKMLNDNEHK
;
A
#
# COMPACT_ATOMS: atom_id res chain seq x y z
N MET A 1 8.53 -26.03 7.62
CA MET A 1 7.77 -24.90 7.05
C MET A 1 8.43 -24.53 5.72
N ASN A 2 8.03 -25.14 4.61
CA ASN A 2 8.54 -24.83 3.28
C ASN A 2 7.39 -24.28 2.44
N GLY A 3 7.13 -22.98 2.57
CA GLY A 3 6.07 -22.28 1.85
C GLY A 3 6.55 -21.07 1.06
N LEU A 4 7.86 -20.95 0.83
CA LEU A 4 8.48 -19.78 0.18
C LEU A 4 9.03 -20.09 -1.23
N SER A 5 8.70 -21.25 -1.79
CA SER A 5 9.19 -21.70 -3.09
C SER A 5 8.04 -22.23 -3.97
N ASP A 6 6.92 -21.52 -3.98
CA ASP A 6 5.92 -21.71 -5.04
C ASP A 6 6.39 -20.91 -6.26
N GLU A 7 6.81 -21.61 -7.31
CA GLU A 7 7.35 -21.04 -8.56
C GLU A 7 6.42 -19.98 -9.14
N LYS A 8 5.10 -20.20 -8.99
CA LYS A 8 4.04 -19.25 -9.32
C LYS A 8 4.13 -17.95 -8.54
N GLY A 9 4.45 -18.01 -7.25
CA GLY A 9 4.64 -16.83 -6.40
C GLY A 9 5.84 -16.00 -6.84
N MET A 10 6.94 -16.67 -7.18
CA MET A 10 8.15 -16.01 -7.70
C MET A 10 7.89 -15.34 -9.06
N GLU A 11 7.16 -16.01 -9.96
CA GLU A 11 6.78 -15.46 -11.26
C GLU A 11 5.93 -14.18 -11.14
N LEU A 12 4.97 -14.18 -10.21
CA LEU A 12 4.13 -13.01 -9.93
C LEU A 12 4.94 -11.82 -9.39
N VAL A 13 5.94 -12.10 -8.53
CA VAL A 13 6.84 -11.07 -7.99
C VAL A 13 7.71 -10.48 -9.10
N GLU A 14 8.31 -11.31 -9.95
CA GLU A 14 9.14 -10.82 -11.06
C GLU A 14 8.33 -10.04 -12.11
N LYS A 15 7.10 -10.47 -12.41
CA LYS A 15 6.18 -9.74 -13.28
C LYS A 15 5.75 -8.40 -12.69
N ALA A 16 5.63 -8.30 -11.37
CA ALA A 16 5.37 -7.03 -10.70
C ALA A 16 6.60 -6.11 -10.78
N LYS A 17 7.81 -6.63 -10.52
CA LYS A 17 9.06 -5.87 -10.63
C LYS A 17 9.30 -5.31 -12.03
N SER A 18 9.04 -6.09 -13.09
CA SER A 18 9.22 -5.61 -14.47
C SER A 18 8.25 -4.49 -14.84
N LYS A 19 7.04 -4.47 -14.27
CA LYS A 19 6.08 -3.36 -14.41
C LYS A 19 6.44 -2.13 -13.59
N MET A 20 7.37 -2.23 -12.66
CA MET A 20 7.87 -1.11 -11.86
C MET A 20 8.97 -0.31 -12.58
N VAL A 21 9.37 -0.70 -13.80
CA VAL A 21 10.34 0.04 -14.62
C VAL A 21 9.60 1.16 -15.38
N GLY A 22 9.29 2.25 -14.67
CA GLY A 22 8.63 3.44 -15.24
C GLY A 22 8.62 4.58 -14.22
N THR A 23 9.36 5.64 -14.55
CA THR A 23 9.52 6.95 -13.86
C THR A 23 8.76 7.12 -12.54
N ASN A 24 9.46 6.98 -11.40
CA ASN A 24 9.19 7.55 -10.07
C ASN A 24 7.70 7.74 -9.68
N SER A 25 6.87 6.79 -10.10
CA SER A 25 5.42 6.92 -9.97
C SER A 25 5.02 6.60 -8.54
N CYS A 26 3.92 7.19 -8.10
CA CYS A 26 3.34 6.88 -6.80
C CYS A 26 3.16 5.36 -6.61
N TRP A 27 2.76 4.64 -7.67
CA TRP A 27 2.65 3.18 -7.67
C TRP A 27 3.98 2.48 -7.45
N GLN A 28 5.06 2.94 -8.11
CA GLN A 28 6.38 2.35 -7.93
C GLN A 28 6.82 2.43 -6.45
N ASN A 29 6.63 3.58 -5.80
CA ASN A 29 6.95 3.76 -4.39
C ASN A 29 6.08 2.88 -3.47
N ALA A 30 4.77 2.80 -3.73
CA ALA A 30 3.86 1.95 -2.97
C ALA A 30 4.25 0.46 -3.08
N TYR A 31 4.53 -0.03 -4.29
CA TYR A 31 4.94 -1.41 -4.51
C TYR A 31 6.35 -1.71 -3.96
N GLN A 32 7.31 -0.78 -4.03
CA GLN A 32 8.62 -0.97 -3.38
C GLN A 32 8.48 -1.11 -1.87
N HIS A 33 7.65 -0.28 -1.23
CA HIS A 33 7.33 -0.41 0.19
C HIS A 33 6.67 -1.75 0.53
N LEU A 34 5.77 -2.26 -0.33
CA LEU A 34 5.16 -3.58 -0.17
C LEU A 34 6.21 -4.70 -0.23
N PHE A 35 7.02 -4.73 -1.29
CA PHE A 35 7.99 -5.81 -1.52
C PHE A 35 9.13 -5.80 -0.50
N ALA A 36 9.56 -4.63 -0.03
CA ALA A 36 10.59 -4.53 1.01
C ALA A 36 10.11 -5.06 2.39
N GLY A 37 8.79 -5.18 2.60
CA GLY A 37 8.23 -5.49 3.92
C GLY A 37 7.31 -6.71 3.98
N CYS A 38 7.05 -7.45 2.89
CA CYS A 38 6.01 -8.49 2.84
C CYS A 38 5.99 -9.44 4.06
N SER A 39 7.12 -9.95 4.55
CA SER A 39 7.16 -10.85 5.72
C SER A 39 6.83 -10.16 7.05
N GLN A 40 7.07 -8.85 7.17
CA GLN A 40 6.88 -8.05 8.39
C GLN A 40 5.59 -7.21 8.39
N ILE A 41 5.13 -6.80 7.21
CA ILE A 41 3.90 -6.02 7.01
C ILE A 41 2.69 -6.93 7.16
N PHE A 42 2.72 -8.16 6.62
CA PHE A 42 1.63 -9.09 6.86
C PHE A 42 1.59 -9.57 8.32
N ALA A 43 2.66 -9.56 9.10
CA ALA A 43 2.57 -10.00 10.50
C ALA A 43 1.87 -8.99 11.44
N VAL A 44 1.73 -7.72 11.05
CA VAL A 44 1.24 -6.64 11.94
C VAL A 44 0.10 -5.88 11.27
N GLU A 45 -1.11 -5.99 11.83
CA GLU A 45 -2.35 -5.41 11.29
C GLU A 45 -2.24 -3.90 11.03
N GLU A 46 -1.66 -3.14 11.95
CA GLU A 46 -1.40 -1.69 11.78
C GLU A 46 -0.56 -1.38 10.54
N LYS A 47 0.48 -2.19 10.26
CA LYS A 47 1.30 -2.03 9.05
C LYS A 47 0.51 -2.34 7.78
N ARG A 48 -0.40 -3.33 7.83
CA ARG A 48 -1.29 -3.64 6.70
C ARG A 48 -2.25 -2.48 6.42
N TRP A 49 -2.87 -1.90 7.45
CA TRP A 49 -3.78 -0.76 7.29
C TRP A 49 -3.07 0.47 6.75
N ARG A 50 -1.87 0.77 7.26
CA ARG A 50 -1.02 1.85 6.74
C ARG A 50 -0.67 1.64 5.27
N PHE A 51 -0.34 0.41 4.90
CA PHE A 51 -0.06 0.08 3.51
C PHE A 51 -1.31 0.29 2.62
N ALA A 52 -2.46 -0.23 3.02
CA ALA A 52 -3.71 -0.04 2.30
C ALA A 52 -4.06 1.45 2.14
N TRP A 53 -3.82 2.25 3.18
CA TRP A 53 -4.00 3.71 3.12
C TRP A 53 -3.17 4.35 2.00
N HIS A 54 -1.87 4.08 1.96
CA HIS A 54 -0.98 4.66 0.94
C HIS A 54 -1.36 4.19 -0.47
N LEU A 55 -1.75 2.92 -0.63
CA LEU A 55 -2.17 2.38 -1.91
C LEU A 55 -3.46 3.05 -2.42
N SER A 56 -4.44 3.22 -1.53
CA SER A 56 -5.71 3.88 -1.87
C SER A 56 -5.54 5.36 -2.16
N ASP A 57 -4.73 6.09 -1.38
CA ASP A 57 -4.40 7.50 -1.64
C ASP A 57 -3.72 7.67 -3.01
N CYS A 58 -2.83 6.74 -3.36
CA CYS A 58 -2.19 6.69 -4.66
C CYS A 58 -3.20 6.55 -5.81
N PHE A 59 -4.14 5.62 -5.66
CA PHE A 59 -5.21 5.39 -6.63
C PHE A 59 -6.14 6.61 -6.80
N GLN A 60 -6.48 7.30 -5.71
CA GLN A 60 -7.29 8.51 -5.77
C GLN A 60 -6.59 9.58 -6.62
N LYS A 61 -5.31 9.85 -6.34
CA LYS A 61 -4.50 10.84 -7.09
C LYS A 61 -4.40 10.50 -8.57
N ASP A 62 -4.10 9.25 -8.89
CA ASP A 62 -3.97 8.80 -10.28
C ASP A 62 -5.30 8.81 -11.05
N SER A 63 -6.42 8.61 -10.37
CA SER A 63 -7.76 8.69 -10.97
C SER A 63 -8.32 10.12 -11.06
N GLY A 64 -7.53 11.13 -10.68
CA GLY A 64 -7.94 12.54 -10.69
C GLY A 64 -8.89 12.93 -9.54
N ARG A 65 -9.01 12.08 -8.52
CA ARG A 65 -9.82 12.33 -7.33
C ARG A 65 -8.97 13.01 -6.23
N PRO A 66 -9.62 13.65 -5.24
CA PRO A 66 -8.90 14.25 -4.12
C PRO A 66 -8.06 13.23 -3.34
N ALA A 67 -6.88 13.66 -2.92
CA ALA A 67 -6.02 12.89 -2.03
C ALA A 67 -6.71 12.60 -0.69
N PHE A 68 -6.26 11.54 -0.01
CA PHE A 68 -6.64 11.28 1.37
C PHE A 68 -6.15 12.41 2.30
N PRO A 69 -6.85 12.64 3.43
CA PRO A 69 -6.39 13.61 4.44
C PRO A 69 -5.02 13.20 5.01
N TYR A 70 -4.30 14.15 5.60
CA TYR A 70 -3.03 13.84 6.26
C TYR A 70 -3.24 12.83 7.41
N CYS A 71 -2.48 11.74 7.39
CA CYS A 71 -2.47 10.71 8.44
C CYS A 71 -1.05 10.58 9.01
N ASP A 72 -0.87 11.00 10.26
CA ASP A 72 0.45 10.99 10.92
C ASP A 72 0.99 9.56 11.11
N THR A 73 2.27 9.35 10.80
CA THR A 73 2.95 8.05 10.92
C THR A 73 2.99 7.46 12.33
N LYS A 74 2.79 8.29 13.36
CA LYS A 74 2.73 7.88 14.76
C LYS A 74 1.30 7.65 15.25
N SER A 75 0.30 8.14 14.53
CA SER A 75 -1.12 7.93 14.85
C SER A 75 -1.55 6.50 14.52
N ALA A 76 -2.45 5.95 15.33
CA ALA A 76 -3.11 4.67 15.06
C ALA A 76 -3.98 4.79 13.81
N MET A 77 -3.94 3.78 12.93
CA MET A 77 -4.61 3.84 11.63
C MET A 77 -6.13 3.94 11.73
N VAL A 78 -6.73 3.39 12.79
CA VAL A 78 -8.18 3.53 13.07
C VAL A 78 -8.64 4.99 13.09
N ASN A 79 -7.80 5.91 13.59
CA ASN A 79 -8.13 7.33 13.65
C ASN A 79 -8.12 7.95 12.24
N CYS A 80 -7.18 7.56 11.39
CA CYS A 80 -7.11 8.02 10.02
C CYS A 80 -8.29 7.49 9.19
N LEU A 81 -8.67 6.22 9.39
CA LEU A 81 -9.82 5.61 8.72
C LEU A 81 -11.13 6.32 9.09
N LYS A 82 -11.30 6.71 10.36
CA LYS A 82 -12.48 7.46 10.80
C LYS A 82 -12.61 8.80 10.05
N MET A 83 -11.51 9.51 9.83
CA MET A 83 -11.51 10.77 9.08
C MET A 83 -11.94 10.64 7.62
N LEU A 84 -11.74 9.49 6.98
CA LEU A 84 -12.26 9.25 5.62
C LEU A 84 -13.78 9.21 5.64
N ASN A 85 -14.35 8.43 6.55
CA ASN A 85 -15.79 8.25 6.65
C ASN A 85 -16.52 9.58 6.97
N ASP A 86 -15.95 10.38 7.87
CA ASP A 86 -16.51 11.68 8.24
C ASP A 86 -16.44 12.71 7.10
N ASN A 87 -15.49 12.56 6.15
CA ASN A 87 -15.34 13.44 4.99
C ASN A 87 -16.17 12.98 3.78
N GLU A 88 -16.55 11.71 3.67
CA GLU A 88 -17.48 11.22 2.63
C GLU A 88 -18.92 11.73 2.84
N HIS A 89 -19.26 12.15 4.06
CA HIS A 89 -20.60 12.61 4.44
C HIS A 89 -20.72 14.15 4.52
N LYS A 90 -19.77 14.88 3.92
CA LYS A 90 -19.76 16.35 3.81
C LYS A 90 -19.90 16.78 2.36
#